data_AF-A0A971A358-F1
#
_entry.id   AF-A0A971A358-F1
#
_cell.length_a   1.000
_cell.length_b   1.000
_cell.length_c   1.000
_cell.angle_alpha   90.00
_cell.angle_beta   90.00
_cell.angle_gamma   90.00
#
_symmetry.space_group_name_H-M   'P 1'
#
loop_
_entity.id
_entity.type
_entity.pdbx_description
1 polymer ?
#
loop_
_entity_poly.entity_id
_entity_poly.type
_entity_poly.pdbx_seq_one_letter_code
_entity_poly.pdbx_strand_id
1 'polypeptide(L)' 'MIVLCAATLMSSTTWANDFVLPQFRSLFNGKDLTGWVNVNTAEDTWSVRDGLLVCSGHPIGVMRSDRQYENFILHIEWRH' A
#
# COMPACT_ATOMS: atom_id res chain seq x y z
N MET A 1 -53.53 24.97 -33.73
CA MET A 1 -52.12 25.39 -33.82
C MET A 1 -51.33 24.50 -32.87
N ILE A 2 -50.63 23.53 -33.44
CA ILE A 2 -49.85 22.53 -32.70
C ILE A 2 -48.59 23.25 -32.20
N VAL A 3 -48.43 23.37 -30.88
CA VAL A 3 -47.13 23.73 -30.28
C VAL A 3 -46.67 22.49 -29.52
N LEU A 4 -45.60 21.89 -30.05
CA LEU A 4 -44.91 20.71 -29.55
C LEU A 4 -44.43 20.89 -28.10
N CYS A 5 -44.63 19.86 -27.28
CA CYS A 5 -43.83 19.60 -26.08
C CYS A 5 -42.35 19.45 -26.47
N ALA A 6 -41.53 20.44 -26.18
CA ALA A 6 -40.08 20.25 -26.12
C ALA A 6 -39.76 19.64 -24.74
N ALA A 7 -39.75 18.31 -24.67
CA ALA A 7 -39.18 17.61 -23.53
C ALA A 7 -37.69 17.95 -23.48
N THR A 8 -37.30 18.84 -22.58
CA THR A 8 -35.89 19.05 -22.27
C THR A 8 -35.37 17.74 -21.72
N LEU A 9 -34.51 17.08 -22.49
CA LEU A 9 -33.72 15.94 -22.02
C LEU A 9 -32.87 16.46 -20.86
N MET A 10 -33.37 16.31 -19.63
CA MET A 10 -32.55 16.41 -18.45
C MET A 10 -31.51 15.30 -18.58
N SER A 11 -30.32 15.64 -19.08
CA SER A 11 -29.16 14.77 -18.95
C SER A 11 -28.96 14.60 -17.46
N SER A 12 -29.42 13.45 -16.94
CA SER A 12 -29.05 12.96 -15.64
C SER A 12 -27.53 12.82 -15.67
N THR A 13 -26.82 13.83 -15.19
CA THR A 13 -25.43 13.67 -14.80
C THR A 13 -25.52 12.80 -13.56
N THR A 14 -25.49 11.48 -13.73
CA THR A 14 -25.25 10.56 -12.62
C THR A 14 -23.92 10.96 -12.05
N TRP A 15 -23.95 11.54 -10.85
CA TRP A 15 -22.77 11.61 -9.99
C TRP A 15 -22.41 10.16 -9.70
N ALA A 16 -21.48 9.61 -10.49
CA ALA A 16 -20.85 8.35 -10.14
C ALA A 16 -20.11 8.62 -8.83
N ASN A 17 -20.64 8.11 -7.73
CA ASN A 17 -19.87 8.00 -6.51
C ASN A 17 -18.82 6.92 -6.82
N ASP A 18 -17.63 7.32 -7.26
CA ASP A 18 -16.57 6.39 -7.60
C ASP A 18 -16.23 5.58 -6.35
N PHE A 19 -16.65 4.32 -6.35
CA PHE A 19 -16.25 3.37 -5.34
C PHE A 19 -14.78 3.03 -5.57
N VAL A 20 -13.89 3.70 -4.84
CA VAL A 20 -12.46 3.42 -4.89
C VAL A 20 -12.20 2.11 -4.16
N LEU A 21 -11.83 1.08 -4.92
CA LEU A 21 -11.37 -0.18 -4.34
C LEU A 21 -10.09 0.02 -3.53
N PRO A 22 -9.90 -0.69 -2.40
CA PRO A 22 -8.64 -0.69 -1.67
C PRO A 22 -7.50 -1.06 -2.61
N GLN A 23 -6.46 -0.22 -2.67
CA GLN A 23 -5.27 -0.47 -3.48
C GLN A 23 -4.13 -0.94 -2.58
N PHE A 24 -3.34 -1.90 -3.08
CA PHE A 24 -2.11 -2.27 -2.42
C PHE A 24 -1.10 -1.12 -2.50
N ARG A 25 -0.53 -0.78 -1.35
CA ARG A 25 0.59 0.14 -1.23
C ARG A 25 1.83 -0.64 -0.88
N SER A 26 2.92 -0.43 -1.63
CA SER A 26 4.19 -1.07 -1.30
C SER A 26 4.73 -0.54 0.03
N LEU A 27 5.04 -1.45 0.96
CA LEU A 27 5.75 -1.15 2.21
C LEU A 27 7.28 -1.16 2.01
N PHE A 28 7.76 -1.81 0.96
CA PHE A 28 9.19 -1.88 0.63
C PHE A 28 9.44 -1.25 -0.73
N ASN A 29 10.44 -0.36 -0.80
CA ASN A 29 10.75 0.40 -2.00
C ASN A 29 11.76 -0.30 -2.94
N GLY A 30 12.29 -1.48 -2.53
CA GLY A 30 13.27 -2.24 -3.31
C GLY A 30 14.69 -1.65 -3.30
N LYS A 31 14.96 -0.61 -2.51
CA LYS A 31 16.23 0.15 -2.53
C LYS A 31 16.89 0.23 -1.17
N ASP A 32 16.10 0.54 -0.14
CA ASP A 32 16.59 0.78 1.20
C ASP A 32 15.51 0.45 2.25
N LEU A 33 15.84 0.69 3.52
CA LEU A 33 14.98 0.42 4.67
C LEU A 33 14.14 1.65 5.07
N THR A 34 13.94 2.63 4.18
CA THR A 34 13.07 3.78 4.46
C THR A 34 11.66 3.30 4.80
N GLY A 35 11.11 3.79 5.91
CA GLY A 35 9.81 3.35 6.43
C GLY A 35 9.88 2.11 7.33
N TRP A 36 11.08 1.60 7.63
CA TRP A 36 11.31 0.51 8.56
C TRP A 36 12.12 0.94 9.78
N VAL A 37 11.84 0.31 10.91
CA VAL A 37 12.46 0.60 12.21
C VAL A 37 13.03 -0.70 12.77
N ASN A 38 14.34 -0.69 13.02
CA ASN A 38 15.05 -1.76 13.72
C ASN A 38 14.57 -1.86 15.17
N VAL A 39 14.27 -3.08 15.64
CA VAL A 39 13.88 -3.35 17.03
C VAL A 39 14.75 -4.47 17.59
N ASN A 40 15.65 -4.10 18.51
CA ASN A 40 16.53 -5.02 19.24
C ASN A 40 17.46 -5.87 18.35
N THR A 41 17.90 -5.34 17.20
CA THR A 41 18.90 -5.99 16.35
C THR A 41 20.13 -5.10 16.12
N ALA A 42 21.21 -5.67 15.59
CA ALA A 42 22.40 -4.91 15.22
C ALA A 42 22.15 -4.10 13.94
N GLU A 43 23.02 -3.12 13.65
CA GLU A 43 22.89 -2.27 12.45
C GLU A 43 23.00 -3.07 11.15
N ASP A 44 23.73 -4.18 11.17
CA ASP A 44 23.97 -5.06 10.02
C ASP A 44 23.02 -6.26 9.94
N THR A 45 22.10 -6.42 10.91
CA THR A 45 21.13 -7.52 10.90
C THR A 45 20.18 -7.45 9.72
N TRP A 46 19.90 -6.24 9.23
CA TRP A 46 18.98 -6.00 8.12
C TRP A 46 19.66 -5.21 7.01
N SER A 47 19.52 -5.66 5.78
CA SER A 47 20.10 -4.98 4.62
C SER A 47 19.23 -5.14 3.38
N VAL A 48 19.50 -4.34 2.35
CA VAL A 48 18.89 -4.52 1.03
C VAL A 48 19.95 -4.99 0.04
N ARG A 49 19.68 -6.12 -0.64
CA ARG A 49 20.58 -6.72 -1.64
C ARG A 49 19.74 -7.19 -2.82
N ASP A 50 20.11 -6.78 -4.03
CA ASP A 50 19.41 -7.17 -5.28
C ASP A 50 17.89 -6.91 -5.24
N GLY A 51 17.48 -5.82 -4.61
CA GLY A 51 16.08 -5.46 -4.46
C GLY A 51 15.31 -6.32 -3.45
N LEU A 52 16.01 -7.08 -2.60
CA LEU A 52 15.44 -7.90 -1.52
C LEU A 52 15.83 -7.36 -0.16
N LEU A 53 14.89 -7.39 0.79
CA LEU A 53 15.17 -7.17 2.20
C LEU A 53 15.72 -8.48 2.79
N VAL A 54 16.92 -8.44 3.35
CA VAL A 54 17.68 -9.60 3.84
C VAL A 54 17.91 -9.47 5.34
N CYS A 55 17.68 -10.56 6.08
CA CYS A 55 17.93 -10.68 7.52
C CYS A 55 19.08 -11.66 7.79
N SER A 56 20.05 -11.29 8.63
CA SER A 56 21.13 -12.20 9.08
C SER A 56 20.67 -13.19 10.16
N GLY A 57 19.54 -12.90 10.81
CA GLY A 57 19.00 -13.67 11.93
C GLY A 57 19.75 -13.52 13.26
N HIS A 58 20.83 -12.72 13.31
CA HIS A 58 21.71 -12.59 14.48
C HIS A 58 22.01 -11.11 14.78
N PRO A 59 21.78 -10.64 16.02
CA PRO A 59 21.03 -11.31 17.09
C PRO A 59 19.55 -11.50 16.72
N ILE A 60 18.84 -12.36 17.48
CA ILE A 60 17.40 -12.55 17.29
C ILE A 60 16.69 -11.24 17.65
N GLY A 61 15.90 -10.73 16.71
CA GLY A 61 15.04 -9.58 16.91
C GLY A 61 14.14 -9.38 15.70
N VAL A 62 13.56 -8.19 15.59
CA VAL A 62 12.55 -7.90 14.56
C VAL A 62 12.74 -6.52 13.95
N MET A 63 12.02 -6.29 12.87
CA MET A 63 11.84 -4.98 12.27
C MET A 63 10.35 -4.71 12.14
N ARG A 64 9.96 -3.44 12.22
CA ARG A 64 8.57 -3.01 12.04
C ARG A 64 8.49 -1.84 11.06
N SER A 65 7.30 -1.57 10.54
CA SER A 65 7.03 -0.31 9.84
C SER A 65 7.15 0.88 10.79
N ASP A 66 7.48 2.04 10.21
CA ASP A 66 7.49 3.34 10.88
C ASP A 66 6.09 3.81 11.33
N ARG A 67 5.05 3.31 10.65
CA ARG A 67 3.63 3.60 10.90
C ARG A 67 2.91 2.42 11.52
N GLN A 68 1.82 2.73 12.20
CA GLN A 68 0.84 1.75 12.68
C GLN A 68 -0.29 1.63 11.67
N TYR A 69 -0.78 0.41 11.48
CA TYR A 69 -1.90 0.10 10.60
C TYR A 69 -2.90 -0.76 11.35
N GLU A 70 -4.18 -0.60 11.03
CA GLU A 70 -5.27 -1.45 11.50
C GLU A 70 -6.10 -1.90 10.28
N ASN A 71 -6.75 -3.07 10.39
CA ASN A 71 -7.67 -3.60 9.37
C ASN A 71 -7.10 -3.59 7.94
N PHE A 72 -6.09 -4.42 7.68
CA PHE A 72 -5.41 -4.47 6.38
C PHE A 72 -5.33 -5.89 5.81
N ILE A 73 -5.10 -5.95 4.51
CA ILE A 73 -4.64 -7.15 3.81
C ILE A 73 -3.15 -6.95 3.53
N LEU A 74 -2.32 -7.90 3.98
CA LEU A 74 -0.88 -7.90 3.75
C LEU A 74 -0.53 -9.02 2.77
N HIS A 75 0.22 -8.66 1.73
CA HIS A 75 0.87 -9.61 0.84
C HIS A 75 2.38 -9.51 1.04
N ILE A 76 3.02 -10.65 1.30
CA ILE A 76 4.47 -10.77 1.49
C ILE A 76 4.97 -12.06 0.83
N GLU A 77 6.08 -11.95 0.13
CA GLU A 77 6.86 -13.08 -0.38
C GLU A 77 8.14 -13.21 0.44
N TRP A 78 8.55 -14.44 0.77
CA TRP A 78 9.75 -14.70 1.56
C TRP A 78 10.39 -16.03 1.18
N ARG A 79 11.70 -16.17 1.47
CA ARG A 79 12.47 -17.42 1.36
C ARG A 79 13.53 -17.47 2.46
N HIS A 80 13.99 -18.69 2.80
CA HIS A 80 15.19 -18.91 3.60
C HIS A 80 16.46 -18.78 2.74
#